data_AF-A0A506UME7-F1
#
_entry.id   AF-A0A506UME7-F1
#
_cell.length_a   1.000
_cell.length_b   1.000
_cell.length_c   1.000
_cell.angle_alpha   90.00
_cell.angle_beta   90.00
_cell.angle_gamma   90.00
#
_symmetry.space_group_name_H-M   'P 1'
#
loop_
_entity.id
_entity.type
_entity.pdbx_description
1 polymer ?
#
loop_
_entity_poly.entity_id
_entity_poly.type
_entity_poly.pdbx_seq_one_letter_code
_entity_poly.pdbx_strand_id
1 'polypeptide(L)'
;MPPAGAPPISAKADSERGSASPDTQAAFGEILAQLKTSEFRARFSLSRDLQAYARRKGLLALQEHAERFISERLAPAQPFKDGKQTPMKGHPVFLAQHACACCCRSCLEKWHHIPKGRPLSEPEKAFIIALLLAWISQKTQGSLQQEPNLEEAPVTPRRRKGAATRKPAQLSLF
;
A
#
# COMPACT_ATOMS: atom_id res chain seq x y z
N MET A 1 -2.76 20.57 17.92
CA MET A 1 -1.91 19.88 18.91
C MET A 1 -1.76 18.43 18.46
N PRO A 2 -0.55 17.86 18.30
CA PRO A 2 -0.42 16.41 18.16
C PRO A 2 -0.85 15.73 19.47
N PRO A 3 -1.68 14.68 19.45
CA PRO A 3 -2.09 13.98 20.68
C PRO A 3 -0.96 13.09 21.21
N ALA A 4 -0.90 12.95 22.53
CA ALA A 4 0.06 12.12 23.24
C ALA A 4 -0.21 10.62 23.01
N GLY A 5 0.87 9.85 22.84
CA GLY A 5 0.88 8.40 23.05
C GLY A 5 0.69 7.54 21.81
N ALA A 6 1.63 7.57 20.85
CA ALA A 6 1.89 6.34 20.09
C ALA A 6 2.64 5.37 21.03
N PRO A 7 2.24 4.10 21.13
CA PRO A 7 2.93 3.15 22.00
C PRO A 7 4.41 3.05 21.60
N PRO A 8 5.35 2.98 22.56
CA PRO A 8 6.74 2.79 22.23
C PRO A 8 6.89 1.48 21.45
N ILE A 9 7.56 1.56 20.31
CA ILE A 9 8.08 0.40 19.57
C ILE A 9 9.18 -0.26 20.41
N SER A 10 8.79 -0.87 21.54
CA SER A 10 9.70 -1.65 22.37
C SER A 10 10.09 -2.91 21.61
N ALA A 11 11.33 -2.91 21.13
CA ALA A 11 12.00 -4.09 20.62
C ALA A 11 12.21 -5.09 21.77
N LYS A 12 11.28 -6.03 21.91
CA LYS A 12 11.53 -7.31 22.57
C LYS A 12 11.51 -8.36 21.46
N ALA A 13 12.72 -8.71 21.02
CA ALA A 13 12.95 -9.76 20.06
C ALA A 13 12.84 -11.10 20.81
N ASP A 14 11.65 -11.66 20.86
CA ASP A 14 11.47 -13.07 21.15
C ASP A 14 11.09 -13.75 19.82
N SER A 15 12.04 -14.51 19.30
CA SER A 15 11.80 -15.51 18.26
C SER A 15 10.66 -16.40 18.74
N GLU A 16 9.52 -16.38 18.07
CA GLU A 16 8.69 -17.56 17.77
C GLU A 16 7.74 -17.27 16.59
N ARG A 17 7.48 -18.33 15.84
CA ARG A 17 6.87 -18.36 14.51
C ARG A 17 5.35 -18.15 14.59
N GLY A 18 4.83 -17.21 13.79
CA GLY A 18 3.54 -17.35 13.10
C GLY A 18 2.25 -17.29 13.91
N SER A 19 1.88 -16.12 14.40
CA SER A 19 0.52 -15.55 14.34
C SER A 19 0.56 -14.19 15.04
N ALA A 20 -0.03 -13.15 14.45
CA ALA A 20 -0.09 -11.85 15.10
C ALA A 20 -0.91 -11.98 16.38
N SER A 21 -0.28 -11.82 17.55
CA SER A 21 -0.97 -11.85 18.84
C SER A 21 -2.15 -10.87 18.83
N PRO A 22 -3.30 -11.21 19.45
CA PRO A 22 -4.51 -10.37 19.48
C PRO A 22 -4.22 -8.94 19.98
N ASP A 23 -3.21 -8.79 20.83
CA ASP A 23 -2.73 -7.51 21.38
C ASP A 23 -2.22 -6.55 20.28
N THR A 24 -1.59 -7.07 19.23
CA THR A 24 -1.07 -6.25 18.12
C THR A 24 -2.20 -5.75 17.22
N GLN A 25 -3.22 -6.58 17.00
CA GLN A 25 -4.39 -6.21 16.19
C GLN A 25 -5.25 -5.15 16.90
N ALA A 26 -5.40 -5.27 18.23
CA ALA A 26 -6.08 -4.28 19.07
C ALA A 26 -5.34 -2.94 19.09
N ALA A 27 -4.01 -2.96 19.25
CA ALA A 27 -3.17 -1.76 19.23
C ALA A 27 -3.26 -1.00 17.89
N PHE A 28 -3.28 -1.69 16.75
CA PHE A 28 -3.53 -1.03 15.46
C PHE A 28 -4.93 -0.46 15.35
N GLY A 29 -5.94 -1.09 15.94
CA GLY A 29 -7.30 -0.57 16.01
C GLY A 29 -7.35 0.82 16.64
N GLU A 30 -6.66 1.02 17.76
CA GLU A 30 -6.57 2.30 18.46
C GLU A 30 -5.85 3.38 17.63
N ILE A 31 -4.69 3.04 17.04
CA ILE A 31 -3.94 3.95 16.17
C ILE A 31 -4.82 4.40 14.99
N LEU A 32 -5.51 3.47 14.32
CA LEU A 32 -6.39 3.77 13.20
C LEU A 32 -7.61 4.60 13.62
N ALA A 33 -8.15 4.38 14.84
CA ALA A 33 -9.22 5.20 15.38
C ALA A 33 -8.75 6.63 15.64
N GLN A 34 -7.57 6.80 16.24
CA GLN A 34 -6.98 8.12 16.49
C GLN A 34 -6.72 8.88 15.19
N LEU A 35 -6.19 8.22 14.16
CA LEU A 35 -5.93 8.84 12.86
C LEU A 35 -7.21 9.35 12.18
N LYS A 36 -8.36 8.68 12.38
CA LYS A 36 -9.66 9.10 11.83
C LYS A 36 -10.18 10.41 12.42
N THR A 37 -9.64 10.88 13.54
CA THR A 37 -9.98 12.21 14.09
C THR A 37 -9.51 13.36 13.18
N SER A 38 -8.54 13.11 12.29
CA SER A 38 -8.11 14.10 11.30
C SER A 38 -9.01 14.05 10.05
N GLU A 39 -9.67 15.17 9.72
CA GLU A 39 -10.50 15.30 8.51
C GLU A 39 -9.76 14.95 7.22
N PHE A 40 -8.45 15.24 7.16
CA PHE A 40 -7.62 14.86 6.02
C PHE A 40 -7.48 13.35 5.90
N ARG A 41 -7.33 12.62 7.02
CA ARG A 41 -7.12 11.17 7.01
C ARG A 41 -8.42 10.40 6.89
N ALA A 42 -9.49 10.92 7.49
CA ALA A 42 -10.82 10.30 7.47
C ALA A 42 -11.40 10.16 6.06
N ARG A 43 -11.04 11.05 5.12
CA ARG A 43 -11.58 11.03 3.75
C ARG A 43 -11.09 9.86 2.89
N PHE A 44 -10.02 9.17 3.30
CA PHE A 44 -9.46 8.07 2.51
C PHE A 44 -10.28 6.79 2.67
N SER A 45 -10.64 6.19 1.55
CA SER A 45 -11.39 4.93 1.45
C SER A 45 -10.97 4.16 0.21
N LEU A 46 -11.14 2.84 0.22
CA LEU A 46 -10.92 2.01 -0.96
C LEU A 46 -12.21 2.00 -1.80
N SER A 47 -12.11 2.36 -3.09
CA SER A 47 -13.21 2.15 -4.03
C SER A 47 -13.49 0.66 -4.22
N ARG A 48 -14.66 0.29 -4.76
CA ARG A 48 -15.01 -1.12 -5.04
C ARG A 48 -13.94 -1.82 -5.90
N ASP A 49 -13.41 -1.14 -6.91
CA ASP A 49 -12.36 -1.69 -7.77
C ASP A 49 -11.05 -1.96 -7.02
N LEU A 50 -10.66 -1.05 -6.12
CA LEU A 50 -9.46 -1.22 -5.30
C LEU A 50 -9.64 -2.29 -4.23
N GLN A 51 -10.84 -2.44 -3.67
CA GLN A 51 -11.18 -3.56 -2.78
C GLN A 51 -11.10 -4.88 -3.54
N ALA A 52 -11.69 -4.96 -4.74
CA ALA A 52 -11.64 -6.16 -5.59
C ALA A 52 -10.19 -6.49 -5.99
N TYR A 53 -9.38 -5.49 -6.33
CA TYR A 53 -7.95 -5.66 -6.59
C TYR A 53 -7.21 -6.20 -5.37
N ALA A 54 -7.46 -5.63 -4.17
CA ALA A 54 -6.84 -6.10 -2.93
C ALA A 54 -7.22 -7.56 -2.62
N ARG A 55 -8.49 -7.94 -2.80
CA ARG A 55 -8.96 -9.32 -2.63
C ARG A 55 -8.31 -10.27 -3.63
N ARG A 56 -8.25 -9.91 -4.92
CA ARG A 56 -7.65 -10.75 -5.97
C ARG A 56 -6.16 -10.98 -5.77
N LYS A 57 -5.43 -9.97 -5.30
CA LYS A 57 -3.98 -10.08 -5.07
C LYS A 57 -3.63 -10.83 -3.80
N GLY A 58 -4.49 -10.77 -2.79
CA GLY A 58 -4.24 -11.41 -1.50
C GLY A 58 -3.25 -10.63 -0.64
N LEU A 59 -3.07 -11.10 0.60
CA LEU A 59 -2.31 -10.38 1.62
C LEU A 59 -0.81 -10.38 1.33
N LEU A 60 -0.26 -11.51 0.87
CA LEU A 60 1.18 -11.65 0.58
C LEU A 60 1.66 -10.67 -0.50
N ALA A 61 0.96 -10.60 -1.64
CA ALA A 61 1.32 -9.66 -2.70
C ALA A 61 1.18 -8.19 -2.26
N LEU A 62 0.18 -7.87 -1.43
CA LEU A 62 0.04 -6.53 -0.86
C LEU A 62 1.17 -6.19 0.11
N GLN A 63 1.66 -7.17 0.88
CA GLN A 63 2.81 -7.02 1.75
C GLN A 63 4.08 -6.72 0.94
N GLU A 64 4.39 -7.52 -0.09
CA GLU A 64 5.54 -7.30 -0.97
C GLU A 64 5.50 -5.91 -1.63
N HIS A 65 4.33 -5.49 -2.09
CA HIS A 65 4.15 -4.14 -2.63
C HIS A 65 4.43 -3.06 -1.59
N ALA A 66 3.95 -3.24 -0.35
CA ALA A 66 4.19 -2.31 0.74
C ALA A 66 5.67 -2.24 1.10
N GLU A 67 6.34 -3.38 1.24
CA GLU A 67 7.77 -3.49 1.50
C GLU A 67 8.59 -2.72 0.46
N ARG A 68 8.30 -2.94 -0.83
CA ARG A 68 8.98 -2.23 -1.91
C ARG A 68 8.72 -0.73 -1.86
N PHE A 69 7.47 -0.29 -1.70
CA PHE A 69 7.14 1.13 -1.65
C PHE A 69 7.78 1.83 -0.44
N ILE A 70 7.79 1.20 0.74
CA ILE A 70 8.40 1.76 1.94
C ILE A 70 9.91 1.83 1.76
N SER A 71 10.54 0.77 1.28
CA SER A 71 12.00 0.71 1.08
C SER A 71 12.49 1.74 0.06
N GLU A 72 11.81 1.86 -1.08
CA GLU A 72 12.22 2.77 -2.15
C GLU A 72 11.92 4.24 -1.83
N ARG A 73 10.76 4.52 -1.23
CA ARG A 73 10.20 5.89 -1.19
C ARG A 73 10.20 6.53 0.18
N LEU A 74 10.35 5.78 1.26
CA LEU A 74 10.23 6.32 2.61
C LEU A 74 11.44 5.98 3.48
N ALA A 75 12.04 4.80 3.33
CA ALA A 75 13.15 4.32 4.15
C ALA A 75 14.44 5.14 4.08
N PRO A 76 14.83 5.78 2.97
CA PRO A 76 16.03 6.63 2.95
C PRO A 76 15.93 7.80 3.94
N ALA A 77 17.08 8.26 4.46
CA ALA A 77 17.14 9.37 5.42
C ALA A 77 16.55 10.67 4.88
N GLN A 78 16.77 10.92 3.59
CA GLN A 78 16.26 12.06 2.83
C GLN A 78 15.58 11.53 1.58
N PRO A 79 14.33 11.05 1.69
CA PRO A 79 13.71 10.40 0.57
C PRO A 79 13.24 11.44 -0.47
N PHE A 80 13.32 11.08 -1.76
CA PHE A 80 13.10 12.02 -2.87
C PHE A 80 11.69 12.62 -2.83
N LYS A 81 11.59 13.96 -2.97
CA LYS A 81 10.33 14.72 -2.91
C LYS A 81 9.51 14.47 -1.64
N ASP A 82 10.17 14.43 -0.47
CA ASP A 82 9.49 14.26 0.82
C ASP A 82 8.27 15.19 0.98
N GLY A 83 7.16 14.63 1.46
CA GLY A 83 5.84 15.27 1.46
C GLY A 83 5.00 15.13 0.18
N LYS A 84 5.59 14.71 -0.95
CA LYS A 84 4.91 14.48 -2.24
C LYS A 84 5.28 13.14 -2.89
N GLN A 85 5.74 12.19 -2.09
CA GLN A 85 6.36 10.92 -2.54
C GLN A 85 5.32 9.88 -2.96
N THR A 86 4.18 9.88 -2.27
CA THR A 86 3.13 8.89 -2.43
C THR A 86 1.96 9.47 -3.23
N PRO A 87 1.61 8.88 -4.40
CA PRO A 87 0.40 9.24 -5.13
C PRO A 87 -0.86 9.11 -4.26
N MET A 88 -1.89 9.92 -4.49
CA MET A 88 -3.15 9.81 -3.72
C MET A 88 -4.13 8.77 -4.27
N LYS A 89 -3.80 8.11 -5.39
CA LYS A 89 -4.67 7.17 -6.12
C LYS A 89 -3.85 6.04 -6.76
N GLY A 90 -4.54 5.01 -7.25
CA GLY A 90 -3.98 4.00 -8.15
C GLY A 90 -3.53 2.69 -7.49
N HIS A 91 -3.32 2.66 -6.17
CA HIS A 91 -2.97 1.43 -5.47
C HIS A 91 -3.49 1.45 -4.02
N PRO A 92 -4.03 0.34 -3.47
CA PRO A 92 -4.53 0.30 -2.09
C PRO A 92 -3.50 0.75 -1.06
N VAL A 93 -2.24 0.35 -1.22
CA VAL A 93 -1.12 0.75 -0.33
C VAL A 93 -0.88 2.27 -0.34
N PHE A 94 -1.04 2.95 -1.48
CA PHE A 94 -0.86 4.40 -1.51
C PHE A 94 -1.97 5.12 -0.73
N LEU A 95 -3.22 4.66 -0.86
CA LEU A 95 -4.33 5.20 -0.06
C LEU A 95 -4.13 4.90 1.43
N ALA A 96 -3.66 3.69 1.75
CA ALA A 96 -3.31 3.30 3.12
C ALA A 96 -2.22 4.22 3.70
N GLN A 97 -1.17 4.54 2.94
CA GLN A 97 -0.10 5.44 3.41
C GLN A 97 -0.64 6.82 3.84
N HIS A 98 -1.58 7.38 3.09
CA HIS A 98 -2.21 8.65 3.46
C HIS A 98 -3.16 8.51 4.65
N ALA A 99 -3.97 7.46 4.68
CA ALA A 99 -4.87 7.18 5.81
C ALA A 99 -4.09 6.96 7.11
N CYS A 100 -2.96 6.25 7.04
CA CYS A 100 -2.17 5.77 8.18
C CYS A 100 -1.05 6.72 8.62
N ALA A 101 -0.92 7.92 8.06
CA ALA A 101 0.19 8.84 8.35
C ALA A 101 1.59 8.33 7.97
N CYS A 102 1.68 7.49 6.94
CA CYS A 102 2.93 6.90 6.46
C CYS A 102 3.29 7.36 5.04
N CYS A 103 2.83 8.55 4.62
CA CYS A 103 3.04 9.07 3.26
C CYS A 103 4.27 9.99 3.11
N CYS A 104 4.88 10.42 4.22
CA CYS A 104 6.10 11.24 4.25
C CYS A 104 6.75 11.21 5.63
N ARG A 105 7.99 11.70 5.76
CA ARG A 105 8.70 11.71 7.06
C ARG A 105 8.05 12.63 8.08
N SER A 106 7.55 13.79 7.67
CA SER A 106 6.84 14.70 8.59
C SER A 106 5.57 14.08 9.17
N CYS A 107 4.89 13.19 8.42
CA CYS A 107 3.75 12.45 8.96
C CYS A 107 4.19 11.40 9.97
N LEU A 108 5.27 10.65 9.68
CA LEU A 108 5.83 9.67 10.60
C LEU A 108 6.30 10.31 11.91
N GLU A 109 7.01 11.44 11.83
CA GLU A 109 7.47 12.21 12.99
C GLU A 109 6.30 12.68 13.86
N LYS A 110 5.25 13.21 13.23
CA LYS A 110 4.10 13.78 13.93
C LYS A 110 3.18 12.73 14.57
N TRP A 111 2.95 11.61 13.91
CA TRP A 111 1.91 10.64 14.30
C TRP A 111 2.46 9.37 14.94
N HIS A 112 3.70 9.00 14.60
CA HIS A 112 4.31 7.74 15.04
C HIS A 112 5.61 7.98 15.83
N HIS A 113 5.99 9.24 16.05
CA HIS A 113 7.23 9.63 16.75
C HIS A 113 8.51 9.03 16.13
N ILE A 114 8.49 8.71 14.84
CA ILE A 114 9.66 8.24 14.10
C ILE A 114 10.39 9.47 13.53
N PRO A 115 11.61 9.79 14.00
CA PRO A 115 12.30 11.00 13.60
C PRO A 115 12.70 10.98 12.12
N LYS A 116 12.67 12.16 11.49
CA LYS A 116 13.21 12.36 10.14
C LYS A 116 14.74 12.48 10.16
N GLY A 117 15.35 12.48 8.98
CA GLY A 117 16.79 12.70 8.83
C GLY A 117 17.66 11.47 9.08
N ARG A 118 17.06 10.31 9.40
CA ARG A 118 17.76 9.02 9.42
C ARG A 118 17.01 7.94 8.65
N PRO A 119 17.71 6.89 8.18
CA PRO A 119 17.05 5.76 7.56
C PRO A 119 16.04 5.12 8.53
N LEU A 120 14.96 4.56 7.98
CA LEU A 120 14.06 3.72 8.78
C LEU A 120 14.77 2.43 9.19
N SER A 121 14.60 2.02 10.44
CA SER A 121 15.06 0.72 10.93
C SER A 121 14.15 -0.41 10.41
N GLU A 122 14.62 -1.66 10.47
CA GLU A 122 13.78 -2.81 10.10
C GLU A 122 12.48 -2.90 10.93
N PRO A 123 12.52 -2.73 12.27
CA PRO A 123 11.30 -2.72 13.07
C PRO A 123 10.33 -1.59 12.68
N GLU A 124 10.83 -0.40 12.33
CA GLU A 124 9.99 0.71 11.88
C GLU A 124 9.32 0.43 10.55
N LYS A 125 10.05 -0.16 9.59
CA LYS A 125 9.48 -0.58 8.31
C LYS A 125 8.41 -1.64 8.54
N ALA A 126 8.69 -2.67 9.32
CA ALA A 126 7.75 -3.74 9.64
C ALA A 126 6.47 -3.21 10.31
N PHE A 127 6.61 -2.31 11.29
CA PHE A 127 5.48 -1.63 11.92
C PHE A 127 4.62 -0.88 10.90
N ILE A 128 5.24 -0.08 10.02
CA ILE A 128 4.52 0.68 8.99
C ILE A 128 3.78 -0.29 8.05
N ILE A 129 4.45 -1.34 7.56
CA ILE A 129 3.85 -2.31 6.65
C ILE A 129 2.65 -3.00 7.30
N ALA A 130 2.79 -3.46 8.54
CA ALA A 130 1.71 -4.11 9.28
C ALA A 130 0.50 -3.17 9.47
N LEU A 131 0.73 -1.91 9.82
CA LEU A 131 -0.33 -0.91 9.97
C LEU A 131 -1.08 -0.66 8.65
N LEU A 132 -0.36 -0.60 7.52
CA LEU A 132 -0.96 -0.41 6.20
C LEU A 132 -1.83 -1.60 5.81
N LEU A 133 -1.35 -2.83 6.03
CA LEU A 133 -2.10 -4.05 5.76
C LEU A 133 -3.33 -4.17 6.66
N ALA A 134 -3.22 -3.82 7.94
CA ALA A 134 -4.35 -3.80 8.87
C ALA A 134 -5.46 -2.85 8.37
N TRP A 135 -5.10 -1.65 7.91
CA TRP A 135 -6.06 -0.71 7.35
C TRP A 135 -6.71 -1.22 6.05
N ILE A 136 -5.93 -1.81 5.14
CA ILE A 136 -6.46 -2.38 3.89
C ILE A 136 -7.44 -3.53 4.21
N SER A 137 -7.06 -4.43 5.11
CA SER A 137 -7.91 -5.54 5.56
C SER A 137 -9.23 -5.03 6.15
N GLN A 138 -9.19 -4.02 7.02
CA GLN A 138 -10.41 -3.40 7.58
C GLN A 138 -11.32 -2.83 6.49
N LYS A 139 -10.74 -2.20 5.46
CA LYS A 139 -11.49 -1.58 4.35
C LYS A 139 -12.00 -2.56 3.30
N THR A 140 -11.54 -3.81 3.35
CA THR A 140 -11.88 -4.81 2.35
C THR A 140 -12.96 -5.79 2.83
N GLN A 141 -13.46 -5.66 4.08
CA GLN A 141 -14.56 -6.43 4.70
C GLN A 141 -14.73 -7.84 4.13
N GLY A 142 -13.93 -8.77 4.66
CA GLY A 142 -13.78 -10.15 4.20
C GLY A 142 -12.31 -10.55 4.33
N SER A 143 -12.04 -11.74 4.86
CA SER A 143 -10.67 -12.23 5.03
C SER A 143 -9.93 -12.11 3.70
N LEU A 144 -8.83 -11.35 3.66
CA LEU A 144 -7.94 -11.35 2.50
C LEU A 144 -7.39 -12.77 2.39
N GLN A 145 -7.74 -13.48 1.34
CA GLN A 145 -7.26 -14.85 1.12
C GLN A 145 -5.72 -14.84 1.16
N GLN A 146 -5.14 -15.78 1.91
CA GLN A 146 -3.69 -15.88 2.13
C GLN A 146 -2.93 -16.45 0.93
N GLU A 147 -3.63 -17.05 -0.03
CA GLU A 147 -3.01 -17.73 -1.17
C GLU A 147 -2.98 -16.83 -2.43
N PRO A 148 -1.85 -16.76 -3.16
CA PRO A 148 -1.81 -16.13 -4.46
C PRO A 148 -2.65 -16.95 -5.45
N ASN A 149 -3.64 -16.31 -6.09
CA ASN A 149 -4.29 -16.92 -7.26
C ASN A 149 -3.24 -16.98 -8.39
N LEU A 150 -2.64 -18.16 -8.61
CA LEU A 150 -1.68 -18.42 -9.69
C LEU A 150 -2.33 -18.42 -11.10
N GLU A 151 -3.63 -18.19 -11.18
CA GLU A 151 -4.42 -18.40 -12.39
C GLU A 151 -5.05 -17.10 -12.91
N GLU A 152 -4.22 -16.22 -13.48
CA GLU A 152 -4.70 -15.19 -14.41
C GLU A 152 -3.59 -14.87 -15.43
N ALA A 153 -3.64 -15.58 -16.56
CA ALA A 153 -2.83 -15.41 -17.76
C ALA A 153 -2.91 -13.97 -18.35
N PRO A 154 -1.92 -13.51 -19.14
CA PRO A 154 -1.83 -12.11 -19.55
C PRO A 154 -3.03 -11.67 -20.40
N VAL A 155 -3.62 -10.54 -20.01
CA VAL A 155 -4.55 -9.76 -20.84
C VAL A 155 -3.93 -9.56 -22.22
N THR A 156 -4.53 -10.18 -23.23
CA THR A 156 -4.11 -10.04 -24.62
C THR A 156 -4.23 -8.57 -25.06
N PRO A 157 -3.27 -8.05 -25.83
CA PRO A 157 -3.35 -6.68 -26.30
C PRO A 157 -4.52 -6.54 -27.28
N ARG A 158 -5.40 -5.59 -26.96
CA ARG A 158 -6.57 -5.18 -27.72
C ARG A 158 -6.18 -4.86 -29.18
N ARG A 159 -6.69 -5.64 -30.13
CA ARG A 159 -6.51 -5.49 -31.58
C ARG A 159 -6.88 -4.06 -32.02
N ARG A 160 -5.89 -3.29 -32.50
CA ARG A 160 -6.14 -2.02 -33.21
C ARG A 160 -6.80 -2.30 -34.55
N LYS A 161 -7.92 -1.64 -34.83
CA LYS A 161 -8.52 -1.55 -36.17
C LYS A 161 -7.64 -0.64 -37.05
N GLY A 162 -7.27 -1.11 -38.23
CA GLY A 162 -6.61 -0.34 -39.28
C GLY A 162 -6.97 -0.92 -40.64
N ALA A 163 -7.58 -0.10 -41.49
CA ALA A 163 -8.12 -0.43 -42.79
C ALA A 163 -7.03 -0.45 -43.89
N ALA A 164 -7.24 -1.24 -44.95
CA ALA A 164 -6.81 -0.92 -46.31
C ALA A 164 -7.43 -1.90 -47.32
N THR A 165 -8.38 -1.41 -48.11
CA THR A 165 -8.77 -1.98 -49.41
C THR A 165 -7.75 -1.56 -50.47
N ARG A 166 -7.27 -2.49 -51.30
CA ARG A 166 -6.73 -2.17 -52.64
C ARG A 166 -7.01 -3.31 -53.63
N LYS A 167 -7.60 -2.90 -54.76
CA LYS A 167 -7.94 -3.65 -55.98
C LYS A 167 -6.69 -4.26 -56.65
N PRO A 168 -6.79 -5.40 -57.34
CA PRO A 168 -5.76 -5.81 -58.29
C PRO A 168 -5.91 -5.03 -59.61
N ALA A 169 -4.82 -4.40 -60.07
CA ALA A 169 -4.70 -3.92 -61.44
C ALA A 169 -4.09 -5.05 -62.29
N GLN A 170 -4.78 -5.39 -63.39
CA GLN A 170 -4.28 -6.26 -64.43
C GLN A 170 -3.08 -5.61 -65.12
N LEU A 171 -2.09 -6.42 -65.52
CA LEU A 171 -1.17 -6.06 -66.58
C LEU A 171 -1.08 -7.24 -67.56
N SER A 172 -1.68 -7.02 -68.73
CA SER A 172 -1.61 -7.82 -69.94
C SER A 172 -0.19 -7.85 -70.50
N LEU A 173 0.34 -9.06 -70.77
CA LEU A 173 1.40 -9.28 -71.75
C LEU A 173 0.73 -9.69 -73.07
N PHE A 174 0.85 -8.87 -74.11
CA PHE A 174 0.99 -9.23 -75.53
C PHE A 174 1.59 -8.04 -76.25
#